data_AF-A0A956DY84-F1
#
_entry.id   AF-A0A956DY84-F1
#
_cell.length_a   1.000
_cell.length_b   1.000
_cell.length_c   1.000
_cell.angle_alpha   90.00
_cell.angle_beta   90.00
_cell.angle_gamma   90.00
#
_symmetry.space_group_name_H-M   'P 1'
#
loop_
_entity.id
_entity.type
_entity.pdbx_description
1 polymer ?
#
loop_
_entity_poly.entity_id
_entity_poly.type
_entity_poly.pdbx_seq_one_letter_code
_entity_poly.pdbx_strand_id
1 'polypeptide(L)' 'NTDHTLEEVGKQLFVTRERIRQIQSHAVEKLRRRSCRGALEGLADEDITDD' A
#
# COMPACT_ATOMS: atom_id res chain seq x y z
N ASN A 1 -10.94 -3.14 12.74
CA ASN A 1 -10.34 -2.76 11.45
C ASN A 1 -9.74 -4.02 10.89
N THR A 2 -10.26 -4.56 9.80
CA THR A 2 -9.76 -5.82 9.23
C THR A 2 -8.55 -5.51 8.37
N ASP A 3 -7.36 -5.56 8.98
CA ASP A 3 -6.11 -5.49 8.23
C ASP A 3 -6.02 -6.76 7.37
N HIS A 4 -5.94 -6.58 6.06
CA HIS A 4 -5.87 -7.67 5.10
C HIS A 4 -4.46 -7.77 4.54
N THR A 5 -3.89 -8.97 4.52
CA THR A 5 -2.60 -9.20 3.88
C THR A 5 -2.71 -9.01 2.38
N LEU A 6 -1.60 -8.70 1.72
CA LEU A 6 -1.54 -8.58 0.25
C LEU A 6 -2.03 -9.86 -0.45
N GLU A 7 -1.92 -11.01 0.21
CA GLU A 7 -2.35 -12.31 -0.30
C GLU A 7 -3.87 -12.49 -0.22
N GLU A 8 -4.51 -12.02 0.85
CA GLU A 8 -5.97 -12.00 0.98
C GLU A 8 -6.60 -11.08 -0.05
N VAL A 9 -6.05 -9.87 -0.21
CA VAL A 9 -6.50 -8.92 -1.22
C VAL A 9 -6.27 -9.48 -2.63
N GLY A 10 -5.18 -10.22 -2.84
CA GLY A 10 -4.86 -10.89 -4.10
C GLY A 10 -5.89 -11.93 -4.49
N LYS A 11 -6.31 -12.77 -3.53
CA LYS A 11 -7.36 -13.76 -3.72
C LYS A 11 -8.71 -13.13 -4.08
N GLN A 12 -9.08 -12.02 -3.45
CA GLN A 12 -10.36 -11.34 -3.71
C GLN A 12 -10.40 -10.66 -5.09
N LEU A 13 -9.27 -10.10 -5.52
CA LEU A 13 -9.16 -9.36 -6.78
C LEU A 13 -8.64 -10.22 -7.95
N PHE A 14 -8.42 -11.53 -7.74
CA PHE A 14 -7.81 -12.46 -8.69
C PHE A 14 -6.47 -11.98 -9.25
N VAL A 15 -5.69 -11.30 -8.40
CA VAL A 15 -4.36 -10.79 -8.74
C VAL A 15 -3.31 -11.40 -7.83
N THR A 16 -2.06 -11.43 -8.28
CA THR A 16 -0.96 -11.91 -7.46
C THR A 16 -0.59 -10.88 -6.40
N ARG A 17 0.05 -11.35 -5.31
CA ARG A 17 0.66 -10.50 -4.28
C ARG A 17 1.53 -9.39 -4.87
N GLU A 18 2.37 -9.74 -5.85
CA GLU A 18 3.28 -8.78 -6.49
C GLU A 18 2.53 -7.66 -7.22
N ARG A 19 1.36 -7.96 -7.80
CA ARG A 19 0.54 -6.94 -8.45
C ARG A 19 0.01 -5.92 -7.45
N ILE A 20 -0.35 -6.36 -6.25
CA ILE A 20 -0.86 -5.47 -5.20
C ILE A 20 0.29 -4.63 -4.63
N ARG A 21 1.47 -5.23 -4.42
CA ARG A 21 2.69 -4.51 -4.04
C ARG A 21 3.04 -3.39 -5.02
N GLN A 22 2.96 -3.64 -6.33
CA GLN A 22 3.17 -2.60 -7.35
C GLN A 22 2.15 -1.46 -7.25
N ILE A 23 0.86 -1.79 -7.06
CA ILE A 23 -0.21 -0.79 -6.91
C ILE A 23 0.03 0.06 -5.66
N GLN A 24 0.44 -0.57 -4.57
CA GLN A 24 0.74 0.10 -3.30
C GLN A 24 1.90 1.08 -3.43
N SER A 25 3.04 0.65 -3.99
CA SER A 25 4.18 1.54 -4.26
C SER A 25 3.79 2.73 -5.14
N HIS A 26 2.99 2.49 -6.19
CA HIS A 26 2.50 3.55 -7.07
C HIS A 26 1.55 4.53 -6.37
N ALA A 27 0.72 4.04 -5.45
CA ALA A 27 -0.17 4.87 -4.64
C ALA A 27 0.61 5.75 -3.68
N VAL A 28 1.59 5.18 -2.96
CA VAL A 28 2.48 5.91 -2.06
C VAL A 28 3.28 6.97 -2.82
N GLU A 29 3.84 6.63 -3.98
CA GLU A 29 4.56 7.56 -4.84
C GLU A 29 3.66 8.71 -5.32
N LYS A 30 2.43 8.42 -5.73
CA LYS A 30 1.44 9.45 -6.11
C LYS A 30 1.05 10.36 -4.96
N LEU A 31 0.91 9.83 -3.75
CA LEU A 31 0.60 10.62 -2.55
C LEU A 31 1.78 11.54 -2.18
N ARG A 32 3.01 11.03 -2.23
CA ARG A 32 4.24 11.82 -2.01
C ARG A 32 4.40 12.93 -3.06
N ARG A 33 4.13 12.65 -4.33
CA ARG A 33 4.24 13.63 -5.44
C ARG A 33 3.18 14.71 -5.44
N ARG A 34 1.97 14.44 -4.93
CA ARG A 34 0.86 15.40 -4.93
C ARG A 34 0.99 16.51 -3.86
N SER A 35 2.12 16.64 -3.17
CA SER A 35 2.38 17.67 -2.14
C SER A 35 1.31 17.74 -1.05
N CYS A 36 0.67 16.60 -0.74
CA CYS A 36 -0.26 16.47 0.37
C CYS A 36 0.51 16.17 1.67
N ARG A 37 1.51 17.00 2.00
CA ARG A 37 2.39 16.80 3.17
C ARG A 37 1.69 17.03 4.51
N GLY A 38 0.58 17.78 4.55
CA GLY A 38 -0.06 18.15 5.82
C GLY A 38 -0.84 17.04 6.53
N ALA A 39 -1.23 15.96 5.84
CA ALA A 39 -2.16 14.96 6.41
C ALA A 39 -1.57 13.56 6.59
N LEU A 40 -0.43 13.23 5.98
CA LEU A 40 0.03 11.83 5.85
C LEU A 40 1.51 11.61 6.18
N GLU A 41 2.23 12.61 6.71
CA GLU A 41 3.68 12.53 6.98
C GLU A 41 4.05 11.47 8.06
N GLY A 42 3.08 10.90 8.77
CA GLY A 42 3.31 9.84 9.77
C GLY A 42 2.99 8.41 9.32
N LEU A 43 2.52 8.20 8.09
CA LEU A 43 2.13 6.86 7.58
C LEU A 43 3.19 6.20 6.70
N ALA A 44 4.27 6.91 6.39
CA ALA A 44 5.20 6.53 5.33
C ALA A 44 6.49 5.85 5.83
N ASP A 45 6.64 5.64 7.13
CA ASP A 45 7.86 5.16 7.79
C ASP A 45 7.73 3.79 8.48
N GLU A 46 6.55 3.19 8.50
CA GLU A 46 6.43 1.77 8.87
C GLU A 46 6.61 0.93 7.61
N ASP A 47 7.79 0.31 7.49
CA ASP A 47 8.02 -0.82 6.60
C ASP A 47 6.92 -1.86 6.87
N ILE A 48 5.91 -1.87 5.98
CA ILE A 48 4.82 -2.82 5.99
C ILE A 48 5.47 -4.20 5.86
N THR A 49 5.50 -4.94 6.96
CA THR A 49 6.19 -6.22 7.07
C THR A 49 5.62 -7.20 6.05
N ASP A 50 6.51 -7.81 5.27
CA ASP A 50 6.25 -8.61 4.07
C ASP A 50 5.84 -10.08 4.39
N ASP A 51 5.25 -10.34 5.57
CA ASP A 51 4.78 -11.67 6.00
C ASP A 51 3.29 -11.90 5.64
#